data_AF-A0A368G501-F1
#
_entry.id   AF-A0A368G501-F1
#
_cell.length_a   1.000
_cell.length_b   1.000
_cell.length_c   1.000
_cell.angle_alpha   90.00
_cell.angle_beta   90.00
_cell.angle_gamma   90.00
#
_symmetry.space_group_name_H-M   'P 1'
#
loop_
_entity.id
_entity.type
_entity.pdbx_description
1 polymer ?
#
loop_
_entity_poly.entity_id
_entity_poly.type
_entity_poly.pdbx_seq_one_letter_code
_entity_poly.pdbx_strand_id
1 'polypeptide(L)'
;MGSGLCGLKSESGDEAKSRQIDSELKKEHVSEKRKIKILLLGSADSGKSTIVKQMRLIHSAGFNETETIDAIFIIRKNIVDAFHAIAVGVEQTSVDVPEGEKPTLEQFSRHSHEIETMEEKHELQLLNNFL
;
A
#
# COMPACT_ATOMS: atom_id res chain seq x y z
N MET A 1 -58.06 31.39 -31.19
CA MET A 1 -56.68 30.94 -31.48
C MET A 1 -55.84 31.31 -30.28
N GLY A 2 -55.64 30.36 -29.36
CA GLY A 2 -54.94 30.60 -28.10
C GLY A 2 -53.44 30.57 -28.32
N SER A 3 -52.80 31.72 -28.22
CA SER A 3 -51.35 31.89 -28.15
C SER A 3 -50.82 31.18 -26.90
N GLY A 4 -50.04 30.11 -27.12
CA GLY A 4 -49.30 29.43 -26.07
C GLY A 4 -48.19 30.33 -25.55
N LEU A 5 -48.49 31.09 -24.51
CA LEU A 5 -47.53 31.86 -23.73
C LEU A 5 -46.53 30.87 -23.12
N CYS A 6 -45.34 30.79 -23.72
CA CYS A 6 -44.18 30.11 -23.16
C CYS A 6 -43.84 30.81 -21.84
N GLY A 7 -44.40 30.31 -20.75
CA GLY A 7 -44.10 30.75 -19.40
C GLY A 7 -42.62 30.46 -19.14
N LEU A 8 -41.86 31.53 -18.96
CA LEU A 8 -40.58 31.56 -18.27
C LEU A 8 -40.80 30.96 -16.87
N LYS A 9 -40.76 29.63 -16.75
CA LYS A 9 -40.63 28.99 -15.44
C LYS A 9 -39.22 29.29 -14.97
N SER A 10 -39.09 30.18 -13.99
CA SER A 10 -37.88 30.28 -13.17
C SER A 10 -37.56 28.87 -12.68
N GLU A 11 -36.44 28.31 -13.14
CA GLU A 11 -35.93 27.06 -12.60
C GLU A 11 -35.83 27.22 -11.08
N SER A 12 -36.55 26.38 -10.33
CA SER A 12 -36.35 26.32 -8.89
C SER A 12 -34.89 25.88 -8.66
N GLY A 13 -34.26 26.41 -7.60
CA GLY A 13 -32.86 26.08 -7.31
C GLY A 13 -32.60 24.57 -7.18
N ASP A 14 -33.62 23.80 -6.83
CA ASP A 14 -33.57 22.34 -6.73
C ASP A 14 -33.65 21.65 -8.10
N GLU A 15 -34.42 22.17 -9.05
CA GLU A 15 -34.43 21.67 -10.42
C GLU A 15 -33.09 21.91 -11.12
N ALA A 16 -32.49 23.09 -10.92
CA ALA A 16 -31.18 23.41 -11.48
C ALA A 16 -30.08 22.49 -10.90
N LYS A 17 -30.09 22.25 -9.59
CA LYS A 17 -29.19 21.29 -8.92
C LYS A 17 -29.39 19.87 -9.45
N SER A 18 -30.65 19.43 -9.60
CA SER A 18 -30.98 18.09 -10.11
C SER A 18 -30.43 17.89 -11.53
N ARG A 19 -30.64 18.88 -12.43
CA ARG A 19 -30.07 18.84 -13.79
C ARG A 19 -28.55 18.84 -13.81
N GLN A 20 -27.91 19.56 -12.88
CA GLN A 20 -26.47 19.54 -12.74
C GLN A 20 -25.96 18.15 -12.35
N ILE A 21 -26.56 17.52 -11.34
CA ILE A 21 -26.23 16.16 -10.90
C ILE A 21 -26.41 15.15 -12.06
N ASP A 22 -27.53 15.21 -12.77
CA ASP A 22 -27.78 14.33 -13.93
C ASP A 22 -26.74 14.50 -15.05
N SER A 23 -26.27 15.73 -15.26
CA SER A 23 -25.22 16.04 -16.23
C SER A 23 -23.87 15.45 -15.79
N GLU A 24 -23.53 15.57 -14.51
CA GLU A 24 -22.32 15.00 -13.92
C GLU A 24 -22.35 13.46 -13.99
N LEU A 25 -23.46 12.82 -13.60
CA LEU A 25 -23.65 11.38 -13.69
C LEU A 25 -23.50 10.86 -15.13
N LYS A 26 -24.07 11.56 -16.12
CA LYS A 26 -23.91 11.19 -17.53
C LYS A 26 -22.45 11.26 -17.99
N LYS A 27 -21.71 12.30 -17.58
CA LYS A 27 -20.27 12.43 -17.89
C LYS A 27 -19.46 11.31 -17.25
N GLU A 28 -19.71 11.04 -15.97
CA GLU A 28 -19.05 9.94 -15.25
C GLU A 28 -19.33 8.60 -15.91
N HIS A 29 -20.58 8.30 -16.26
CA HIS A 29 -20.97 7.05 -16.89
C HIS A 29 -20.26 6.81 -18.24
N VAL A 30 -20.07 7.86 -19.04
CA VAL A 30 -19.28 7.78 -20.28
C VAL A 30 -17.80 7.54 -19.97
N SER A 31 -17.25 8.20 -18.95
CA SER A 31 -15.86 8.00 -18.52
C SER A 31 -15.63 6.58 -18.01
N GLU A 32 -16.56 6.02 -17.23
CA GLU A 32 -16.47 4.68 -16.67
C GLU A 32 -16.51 3.61 -17.75
N LYS A 33 -17.37 3.75 -18.76
CA LYS A 33 -17.42 2.84 -19.91
C LYS A 33 -16.11 2.77 -20.69
N ARG A 34 -15.28 3.81 -20.62
CA ARG A 34 -13.96 3.86 -21.28
C ARG A 34 -12.84 3.29 -20.40
N LYS A 35 -13.05 3.08 -19.10
CA LYS A 35 -12.04 2.52 -18.19
C LYS A 35 -11.92 1.01 -18.41
N ILE A 36 -10.69 0.54 -18.61
CA ILE A 36 -10.37 -0.89 -18.65
C ILE A 36 -10.15 -1.37 -17.22
N LYS A 37 -10.90 -2.40 -16.78
CA LYS A 37 -10.75 -3.02 -15.46
C LYS A 37 -9.93 -4.31 -15.59
N ILE A 38 -8.86 -4.43 -14.81
CA ILE A 38 -7.96 -5.58 -14.81
C ILE A 38 -8.02 -6.24 -13.44
N LEU A 39 -8.21 -7.56 -13.41
CA LEU A 39 -8.14 -8.38 -12.19
C LEU A 39 -6.85 -9.20 -12.22
N LEU A 40 -6.00 -9.03 -11.21
CA LEU A 40 -4.79 -9.83 -11.03
C LEU A 40 -5.07 -10.98 -10.07
N LEU A 41 -4.85 -12.22 -10.52
CA LEU A 41 -5.07 -13.45 -9.75
C LEU A 41 -3.76 -14.19 -9.52
N GLY A 42 -3.66 -14.90 -8.40
CA GLY A 42 -2.48 -15.69 -8.02
C GLY A 42 -2.42 -15.93 -6.52
N SER A 43 -1.62 -16.91 -6.10
CA SER A 43 -1.36 -17.24 -4.68
C SER A 43 -0.86 -16.02 -3.89
N ALA A 44 -0.87 -16.11 -2.55
CA ALA A 44 -0.08 -15.18 -1.74
C ALA A 44 1.36 -15.10 -2.30
N ASP A 45 1.95 -13.91 -2.27
CA ASP A 45 3.35 -13.63 -2.67
C ASP A 45 3.75 -13.88 -4.13
N SER A 46 2.80 -14.18 -5.02
CA SER A 46 3.02 -14.27 -6.48
C SER A 46 3.44 -12.96 -7.17
N GLY A 47 3.68 -11.87 -6.43
CA GLY A 47 4.14 -10.60 -6.99
C GLY A 47 3.05 -9.70 -7.60
N LYS A 48 1.76 -9.97 -7.37
CA LYS A 48 0.65 -9.12 -7.84
C LYS A 48 0.81 -7.65 -7.44
N SER A 49 1.14 -7.39 -6.18
CA SER A 49 1.41 -6.04 -5.66
C SER A 49 2.61 -5.40 -6.35
N THR A 50 3.62 -6.19 -6.72
CA THR A 50 4.79 -5.73 -7.47
C THR A 50 4.40 -5.28 -8.88
N ILE A 51 3.56 -6.02 -9.59
CA ILE A 51 3.05 -5.62 -10.91
C ILE A 51 2.30 -4.28 -10.81
N VAL A 52 1.43 -4.12 -9.80
CA VAL A 52 0.69 -2.86 -9.59
C VAL A 52 1.66 -1.69 -9.29
N LYS A 53 2.67 -1.91 -8.45
CA LYS A 53 3.72 -0.92 -8.17
C LYS A 53 4.50 -0.52 -9.43
N GLN A 54 4.84 -1.48 -10.29
CA GLN A 54 5.52 -1.21 -11.56
C GLN A 54 4.62 -0.43 -12.54
N MET A 55 3.34 -0.76 -12.63
CA MET A 55 2.38 0.00 -13.45
C MET A 55 2.29 1.47 -13.01
N ARG A 56 2.32 1.73 -11.69
CA ARG A 56 2.38 3.10 -11.16
C ARG A 56 3.68 3.81 -11.53
N LEU A 57 4.82 3.12 -11.46
CA LEU A 57 6.12 3.69 -11.79
C LEU A 57 6.22 4.09 -13.27
N ILE A 58 5.67 3.29 -14.18
CA ILE A 58 5.78 3.50 -15.63
C ILE A 58 4.71 4.47 -16.16
N HIS A 59 3.49 4.43 -15.61
CA HIS A 59 2.31 5.10 -16.20
C HIS A 59 1.66 6.18 -15.32
N SER A 60 2.19 6.45 -14.13
CA SER A 60 1.67 7.47 -13.21
C SER A 60 2.82 8.35 -12.67
N ALA A 61 2.52 9.24 -11.73
CA ALA A 61 3.48 10.14 -11.09
C ALA A 61 4.42 9.46 -10.07
N GLY A 62 4.54 8.13 -10.09
CA GLY A 62 5.35 7.37 -9.13
C GLY A 62 4.76 7.30 -7.72
N PHE A 63 5.63 7.42 -6.71
CA PHE A 63 5.29 7.39 -5.28
C PHE A 63 5.43 8.78 -4.66
N ASN A 64 4.52 9.13 -3.76
CA ASN A 64 4.60 10.40 -3.02
C ASN A 64 5.50 10.28 -1.78
N GLU A 65 5.77 11.41 -1.13
CA GLU A 65 6.66 11.47 0.03
C GLU A 65 6.14 10.64 1.22
N THR A 66 4.83 10.70 1.49
CA THR A 66 4.19 9.89 2.54
C THR A 66 4.37 8.40 2.29
N GLU A 67 4.13 7.95 1.06
CA GLU A 67 4.33 6.54 0.66
C GLU A 67 5.80 6.12 0.78
N THR A 68 6.72 7.05 0.56
CA THR A 68 8.16 6.79 0.70
C THR A 68 8.53 6.61 2.17
N ILE A 69 7.99 7.44 3.06
CA ILE A 69 8.18 7.31 4.51
C ILE A 69 7.59 5.97 5.00
N ASP A 70 6.37 5.63 4.58
CA ASP A 70 5.75 4.35 4.93
C ASP A 70 6.57 3.16 4.41
N ALA A 71 7.17 3.29 3.22
CA ALA A 71 8.03 2.26 2.65
C ALA A 71 9.29 2.03 3.49
N ILE A 72 9.87 3.06 4.13
CA ILE A 72 11.04 2.90 5.03
C ILE A 72 10.69 1.96 6.17
N PHE A 73 9.54 2.16 6.81
CA PHE A 73 9.08 1.30 7.91
C PHE A 73 8.90 -0.15 7.43
N ILE A 74 8.23 -0.34 6.29
CA ILE A 74 8.02 -1.68 5.70
C ILE A 74 9.37 -2.35 5.37
N ILE A 75 10.34 -1.60 4.83
CA ILE A 75 11.66 -2.13 4.49
C ILE A 75 12.39 -2.60 5.74
N ARG A 76 12.41 -1.79 6.80
CA ARG A 76 13.05 -2.16 8.07
C ARG A 76 12.43 -3.41 8.69
N LYS A 77 11.09 -3.46 8.75
CA LYS A 77 10.37 -4.64 9.20
C LYS A 77 10.76 -5.89 8.40
N ASN A 78 10.74 -5.81 7.06
CA ASN A 78 11.10 -6.95 6.21
C ASN A 78 12.54 -7.45 6.45
N ILE A 79 13.48 -6.54 6.76
CA ILE A 79 14.86 -6.92 7.09
C ILE A 79 14.87 -7.72 8.40
N VAL A 80 14.23 -7.22 9.44
CA VAL A 80 14.15 -7.90 10.74
C VAL A 80 13.48 -9.27 10.61
N ASP A 81 12.33 -9.33 9.95
CA ASP A 81 11.57 -10.57 9.74
C ASP A 81 12.41 -11.61 8.97
N ALA A 82 13.17 -11.16 7.96
CA ALA A 82 14.06 -12.03 7.19
C ALA A 82 15.19 -12.60 8.07
N PHE A 83 15.86 -11.77 8.87
CA PHE A 83 16.92 -12.23 9.77
C PHE A 83 16.38 -13.14 10.88
N HIS A 84 15.18 -12.87 11.41
CA HIS A 84 14.52 -13.77 12.35
C HIS A 84 14.24 -15.14 11.72
N ALA A 85 13.65 -15.16 10.52
CA ALA A 85 13.35 -16.40 9.81
C ALA A 85 14.64 -17.21 9.54
N ILE A 86 15.73 -16.53 9.19
CA ILE A 86 17.05 -17.18 9.03
C ILE A 86 17.54 -17.74 10.36
N ALA A 87 17.47 -16.97 11.44
CA ALA A 87 17.95 -17.41 12.75
C ALA A 87 17.22 -18.66 13.27
N VAL A 88 15.89 -18.64 13.18
CA VAL A 88 15.04 -19.80 13.52
C VAL A 88 15.37 -21.00 12.62
N GLY A 89 15.57 -20.76 11.32
CA GLY A 89 15.96 -21.82 10.40
C GLY A 89 17.29 -22.46 10.76
N VAL A 90 18.30 -21.65 11.12
CA VAL A 90 19.61 -22.15 11.55
C VAL A 90 19.49 -22.96 12.85
N GLU A 91 18.75 -22.48 13.86
CA GLU A 91 18.53 -23.23 15.12
C GLU A 91 17.83 -24.59 14.91
N GLN A 92 16.94 -24.67 13.92
CA GLN A 92 16.26 -25.91 13.55
C GLN A 92 17.13 -26.87 12.73
N THR A 93 18.28 -26.40 12.24
CA THR A 93 19.22 -27.20 11.45
C THR A 93 20.47 -27.53 12.26
N SER A 94 21.15 -28.63 11.94
CA SER A 94 22.42 -28.99 12.57
C SER A 94 23.62 -28.27 11.95
N VAL A 95 23.47 -27.00 11.59
CA VAL A 95 24.55 -26.19 11.01
C VAL A 95 25.48 -25.73 12.12
N ASP A 96 26.78 -25.90 11.90
CA ASP A 96 27.79 -25.45 12.85
C ASP A 96 27.98 -23.93 12.71
N VAL A 97 27.61 -23.19 13.76
CA VAL A 97 27.63 -21.73 13.77
C VAL A 97 28.91 -21.27 14.47
N PRO A 98 29.74 -20.42 13.83
CA PRO A 98 30.93 -19.86 14.48
C PRO A 98 30.60 -19.20 15.82
N GLU A 99 31.44 -19.40 16.85
CA GLU A 99 31.22 -18.85 18.19
C GLU A 99 30.99 -17.32 18.20
N GLY A 100 31.60 -16.60 17.25
CA GLY A 100 31.42 -15.15 17.12
C GLY A 100 30.04 -14.73 16.62
N GLU A 101 29.29 -15.60 15.94
CA GLU A 101 27.98 -15.31 15.35
C GLU A 101 26.81 -15.79 16.21
N LYS A 102 27.06 -16.68 17.17
CA LYS A 102 26.03 -17.20 18.08
C LYS A 102 25.27 -16.10 18.84
N PRO A 103 25.90 -15.02 19.35
CA PRO A 103 25.15 -13.96 20.03
C PRO A 103 24.15 -13.26 19.11
N THR A 104 24.54 -13.01 17.86
CA THR A 104 23.67 -12.40 16.84
C THR A 104 22.51 -13.32 16.50
N LEU A 105 22.78 -14.62 16.35
CA LEU A 105 21.76 -15.62 16.08
C LEU A 105 20.70 -15.68 17.19
N GLU A 106 21.14 -15.77 18.45
CA GLU A 106 20.24 -15.80 19.62
C GLU A 106 19.42 -14.51 19.76
N GLN A 107 20.01 -13.37 19.37
CA GLN A 107 19.32 -12.09 19.41
C GLN A 107 18.16 -12.08 18.39
N PHE A 108 18.38 -12.51 17.16
CA PHE A 108 17.33 -12.55 16.15
C PHE A 108 16.30 -13.66 16.41
N SER A 109 16.66 -14.80 17.00
CA SER A 109 15.69 -15.86 17.30
C SER A 109 14.72 -15.49 18.43
N ARG A 110 15.15 -14.73 19.43
CA ARG A 110 14.32 -14.35 20.58
C ARG A 110 13.46 -13.10 20.40
N HIS A 111 13.87 -12.14 19.58
CA HIS A 111 13.31 -10.78 19.63
C HIS A 111 12.26 -10.44 18.56
N SER A 112 11.86 -11.35 17.66
CA SER A 112 10.98 -10.97 16.52
C SER A 112 9.76 -10.14 16.92
N HIS A 113 9.03 -10.54 17.97
CA HIS A 113 7.78 -9.87 18.34
C HIS A 113 7.99 -8.57 19.13
N GLU A 114 9.11 -8.46 19.85
CA GLU A 114 9.50 -7.22 20.52
C GLU A 114 9.86 -6.17 19.47
N ILE A 115 10.60 -6.56 18.41
CA ILE A 115 10.99 -5.64 17.34
C ILE A 115 9.79 -5.13 16.55
N GLU A 116 8.76 -5.97 16.34
CA GLU A 116 7.52 -5.58 15.66
C GLU A 116 6.68 -4.53 16.41
N THR A 117 6.84 -4.43 17.73
CA THR A 117 6.05 -3.54 18.60
C THR A 117 6.87 -2.38 19.17
N MET A 118 8.17 -2.36 18.89
CA MET A 118 9.09 -1.33 19.32
C MET A 118 8.84 0.00 18.61
N GLU A 119 8.89 1.09 19.37
CA GLU A 119 8.92 2.43 18.78
C GLU A 119 10.14 2.60 17.87
N GLU A 120 10.00 3.37 16.79
CA GLU A 120 11.02 3.57 15.75
C GLU A 120 12.41 3.88 16.32
N LYS A 121 12.49 4.66 17.41
CA LYS A 121 13.76 5.01 18.06
C LYS A 121 14.49 3.80 18.64
N HIS A 122 13.76 2.85 19.21
CA HIS A 122 14.32 1.63 19.79
C HIS A 122 14.65 0.60 18.70
N GLU A 123 13.82 0.51 17.66
CA GLU A 123 14.13 -0.30 16.46
C GLU A 123 15.44 0.18 15.80
N LEU A 124 15.61 1.50 15.63
CA LEU A 124 16.82 2.08 15.09
C LEU A 124 18.05 1.84 15.97
N GLN A 125 17.91 1.91 17.28
CA GLN A 125 19.01 1.57 18.20
C GLN A 125 19.40 0.10 18.08
N LEU A 126 18.43 -0.79 18.00
CA LEU A 126 18.67 -2.22 17.78
C LEU A 126 19.38 -2.45 16.44
N LEU A 127 18.88 -1.83 15.36
CA LEU A 127 19.46 -1.92 14.02
C LEU A 127 20.89 -1.38 13.95
N ASN A 128 21.16 -0.26 14.60
CA ASN A 128 22.51 0.33 14.67
C ASN A 128 23.46 -0.46 15.56
N ASN A 129 22.96 -1.25 16.50
CA ASN A 129 23.78 -2.15 17.30
C ASN A 129 24.14 -3.45 16.54
N PHE A 130 23.53 -3.71 15.38
CA PHE A 130 23.87 -4.85 14.51
C PHE A 130 25.00 -4.56 13.50
N LEU A 131 25.23 -3.29 13.14
CA LEU A 131 26.28 -2.82 12.21
C LEU A 131 27.50 -2.32 12.98
#